data_AF-A0A8E2FDY8-F1
#
_entry.id   AF-A0A8E2FDY8-F1
#
_cell.length_a   1.000
_cell.length_b   1.000
_cell.length_c   1.000
_cell.angle_alpha   90.00
_cell.angle_beta   90.00
_cell.angle_gamma   90.00
#
_symmetry.space_group_name_H-M   'P 1'
#
loop_
_entity.id
_entity.type
_entity.pdbx_description
1 polymer ?
#
loop_
_entity_poly.entity_id
_entity_poly.type
_entity_poly.pdbx_seq_one_letter_code
_entity_poly.pdbx_strand_id
1 'polypeptide(L)'
;LNLGIMLLELCFGIAIENNETRRKLGSSDPAISVYLDLAAALEWNESVLEEAGPKYAAAVKWCLERVGQASRDSSWRNQLLHDVV
;
A
#
# COMPACT_ATOMS: atom_id res chain seq x y z
N LEU A 1 0.81 3.73 8.02
CA LEU A 1 0.04 2.85 7.13
C LEU A 1 -0.01 3.45 5.73
N ASN A 2 0.35 2.67 4.73
CA ASN A 2 0.34 3.03 3.32
C ASN A 2 -1.05 2.73 2.72
N LEU A 3 -1.77 3.75 2.26
CA LEU A 3 -3.10 3.60 1.68
C LEU A 3 -3.12 2.62 0.50
N GLY A 4 -2.07 2.58 -0.31
CA GLY A 4 -2.00 1.66 -1.45
C GLY A 4 -1.96 0.18 -1.02
N ILE A 5 -1.25 -0.14 0.07
CA ILE A 5 -1.21 -1.50 0.61
C ILE A 5 -2.58 -1.90 1.16
N MET A 6 -3.23 -1.01 1.93
CA MET A 6 -4.57 -1.29 2.46
C MET A 6 -5.59 -1.56 1.35
N LEU A 7 -5.52 -0.83 0.23
CA LEU A 7 -6.39 -1.05 -0.91
C LEU A 7 -6.13 -2.41 -1.60
N LEU A 8 -4.89 -2.89 -1.62
CA LEU A 8 -4.55 -4.24 -2.10
C LEU A 8 -5.12 -5.31 -1.16
N GLU A 9 -4.91 -5.15 0.14
CA GLU A 9 -5.40 -6.09 1.15
C GLU A 9 -6.92 -6.23 1.12
N LEU A 10 -7.63 -5.12 0.91
CA LEU A 10 -9.09 -5.12 0.71
C LEU A 10 -9.51 -5.76 -0.61
N CYS A 11 -8.73 -5.58 -1.68
CA CYS A 11 -9.03 -6.14 -3.00
C CYS A 11 -8.96 -7.67 -2.99
N PHE A 12 -7.97 -8.23 -2.30
CA PHE A 12 -7.70 -9.68 -2.31
C PHE A 12 -8.06 -10.41 -1.02
N GLY A 13 -8.40 -9.69 0.05
CA GLY A 13 -8.69 -10.27 1.37
C GLY A 13 -7.49 -10.92 2.05
N ILE A 14 -6.26 -10.53 1.67
CA ILE A 14 -5.01 -11.12 2.17
C ILE A 14 -4.11 -9.98 2.67
N ALA A 15 -3.49 -10.15 3.84
CA ALA A 15 -2.51 -9.19 4.36
C ALA A 15 -1.20 -9.23 3.56
N ILE A 16 -0.51 -8.09 3.41
CA ILE A 16 0.73 -8.01 2.61
C ILE A 16 1.83 -8.95 3.11
N GLU A 17 1.88 -9.24 4.41
CA GLU A 17 2.84 -10.16 5.02
C GLU A 17 2.62 -11.62 4.57
N ASN A 18 1.39 -11.95 4.18
CA ASN A 18 1.00 -13.27 3.69
C ASN A 18 1.08 -13.38 2.16
N ASN A 19 1.33 -12.27 1.46
CA ASN A 19 1.54 -12.26 0.03
C ASN A 19 2.80 -13.07 -0.35
N GLU A 20 2.71 -13.88 -1.40
CA GLU A 20 3.80 -14.78 -1.80
C GLU A 20 5.08 -14.04 -2.18
N THR A 21 4.96 -12.90 -2.87
CA THR A 21 6.09 -12.06 -3.26
C THR A 21 6.79 -11.49 -2.03
N ARG A 22 6.02 -11.00 -1.04
CA ARG A 22 6.59 -10.50 0.22
C ARG A 22 7.24 -11.59 1.05
N ARG A 23 6.66 -12.79 1.07
CA ARG A 23 7.21 -13.96 1.79
C ARG A 23 8.52 -14.43 1.18
N LYS A 24 8.66 -14.38 -0.15
CA LYS A 24 9.92 -14.70 -0.87
C LYS A 24 11.04 -13.70 -0.55
N LEU A 25 10.70 -12.44 -0.27
CA LEU A 25 11.66 -11.38 0.00
C LEU A 25 12.30 -11.41 1.40
N GLY A 26 11.80 -12.27 2.30
CA GLY A 26 12.30 -12.57 3.66
C GLY A 26 13.41 -11.66 4.23
N SER A 27 13.03 -10.70 5.08
CA SER A 27 13.96 -9.89 5.87
C SER A 27 13.43 -9.66 7.28
N SER A 28 14.34 -9.69 8.27
CA SER A 28 14.06 -9.37 9.68
C SER A 28 14.40 -7.92 10.04
N ASP A 29 14.95 -7.14 9.11
CA ASP A 29 15.27 -5.72 9.32
C ASP A 29 14.02 -4.85 9.07
N PRO A 30 13.51 -4.13 10.09
CA PRO A 30 12.32 -3.29 9.96
C PRO A 30 12.47 -2.15 8.93
N ALA A 31 13.68 -1.58 8.79
CA ALA A 31 13.91 -0.47 7.86
C ALA A 31 13.86 -0.96 6.41
N ILE A 32 14.39 -2.16 6.16
CA ILE A 32 14.33 -2.80 4.85
C ILE A 32 12.91 -3.30 4.56
N SER A 33 12.19 -3.80 5.57
CA SER A 33 10.82 -4.32 5.43
C SER A 33 9.89 -3.34 4.70
N VAL A 34 9.93 -2.04 5.02
CA VAL A 34 9.06 -1.04 4.38
C VAL A 34 9.27 -0.96 2.87
N TYR A 35 10.52 -1.04 2.42
CA TYR A 35 10.85 -1.03 0.99
C TYR A 35 10.47 -2.36 0.32
N LEU A 36 10.62 -3.48 1.04
CA LEU A 36 10.19 -4.80 0.57
C LEU A 36 8.67 -4.90 0.43
N ASP A 37 7.92 -4.34 1.38
CA ASP A 37 6.46 -4.25 1.33
C ASP A 37 6.01 -3.40 0.15
N LEU A 38 6.68 -2.28 -0.11
CA LEU A 38 6.40 -1.42 -1.27
C LEU A 38 6.71 -2.14 -2.59
N ALA A 39 7.84 -2.83 -2.70
CA ALA A 39 8.21 -3.58 -3.90
C ALA A 39 7.19 -4.70 -4.18
N ALA A 40 6.84 -5.48 -3.16
CA ALA A 40 5.83 -6.54 -3.27
C ALA A 40 4.46 -5.96 -3.65
N ALA A 41 4.07 -4.81 -3.08
CA ALA A 41 2.81 -4.16 -3.41
C ALA A 41 2.74 -3.64 -4.84
N LEU A 42 3.85 -3.11 -5.38
CA LEU A 42 3.91 -2.65 -6.77
C LEU A 42 3.78 -3.82 -7.76
N GLU A 43 4.42 -4.95 -7.47
CA GLU A 43 4.26 -6.19 -8.24
C GLU A 43 2.82 -6.73 -8.14
N TRP A 44 2.26 -6.76 -6.92
CA TRP A 44 0.90 -7.27 -6.69
C TRP A 44 -0.19 -6.43 -7.35
N ASN A 45 0.06 -5.13 -7.57
CA ASN A 45 -0.86 -4.25 -8.27
C ASN A 45 -1.15 -4.70 -9.72
N GLU A 46 -0.28 -5.50 -10.35
CA GLU A 46 -0.53 -6.04 -11.68
C GLU A 46 -1.76 -6.96 -11.70
N SER A 47 -1.96 -7.75 -10.63
CA SER A 47 -3.13 -8.63 -10.47
C SER A 47 -4.44 -7.87 -10.25
N VAL A 48 -4.38 -6.61 -9.80
CA VAL A 48 -5.58 -5.79 -9.53
C VAL A 48 -6.35 -5.46 -10.82
N LEU A 49 -5.64 -5.39 -11.95
CA LEU A 49 -6.26 -5.10 -13.24
C LEU A 49 -7.31 -6.15 -13.60
N GLU A 50 -7.04 -7.43 -13.32
CA GLU A 50 -7.94 -8.54 -13.61
C GLU A 50 -9.08 -8.65 -12.57
N GLU A 51 -8.80 -8.34 -11.29
CA GLU A 51 -9.75 -8.49 -10.19
C GLU A 51 -10.75 -7.31 -10.08
N ALA A 52 -10.25 -6.07 -10.10
CA ALA A 52 -11.02 -4.86 -9.79
C ALA A 52 -11.04 -3.83 -10.94
N GLY A 53 -10.34 -4.14 -12.04
CA GLY A 53 -10.33 -3.33 -13.24
C GLY A 53 -9.35 -2.15 -13.23
N PRO A 54 -9.20 -1.46 -14.37
CA PRO A 54 -8.11 -0.52 -14.62
C PRO A 54 -8.16 0.74 -13.76
N LYS A 55 -9.37 1.22 -13.40
CA LYS A 55 -9.52 2.42 -12.56
C LYS A 55 -9.04 2.18 -11.13
N TYR A 56 -9.37 1.02 -10.57
CA TYR A 56 -8.96 0.67 -9.22
C TYR A 56 -7.45 0.39 -9.18
N ALA A 57 -6.92 -0.37 -10.15
CA ALA A 57 -5.48 -0.60 -10.30
C ALA A 57 -4.67 0.71 -10.43
N ALA A 58 -5.18 1.69 -11.17
CA ALA A 58 -4.54 2.99 -11.28
C ALA A 58 -4.54 3.77 -9.94
N ALA A 59 -5.65 3.73 -9.20
CA ALA A 59 -5.76 4.38 -7.89
C ALA A 59 -4.81 3.77 -6.85
N VAL A 60 -4.72 2.44 -6.82
CA VAL A 60 -3.79 1.70 -5.96
C VAL A 60 -2.35 2.10 -6.28
N LYS A 61 -1.94 2.01 -7.55
CA LYS A 61 -0.59 2.40 -7.99
C LYS A 61 -0.23 3.83 -7.58
N TRP A 62 -1.14 4.78 -7.82
CA TRP A 62 -0.94 6.18 -7.45
C TRP A 62 -0.74 6.37 -5.94
N CYS A 63 -1.43 5.58 -5.11
CA CYS A 63 -1.24 5.61 -3.66
C CYS A 63 0.12 5.03 -3.24
N LEU A 64 0.58 3.95 -3.88
CA LEU A 64 1.87 3.31 -3.61
C LEU A 64 3.05 4.23 -3.97
N GLU A 65 2.98 4.95 -5.09
CA GLU A 65 4.03 5.86 -5.53
C GLU A 65 4.18 7.11 -4.62
N ARG A 66 3.15 7.42 -3.82
CA ARG A 66 3.13 8.57 -2.91
C ARG A 66 3.67 8.31 -1.51
N VAL A 67 4.14 7.10 -1.22
CA VAL A 67 4.72 6.72 0.08
C VAL A 67 5.89 7.62 0.49
N GLY A 68 6.68 8.12 -0.47
CA GLY A 68 7.75 9.09 -0.22
C GLY A 68 7.30 10.54 -0.07
N GLN A 69 6.07 10.89 -0.45
CA GLN A 69 5.53 12.26 -0.36
C GLN A 69 4.60 12.47 0.84
N ALA A 70 4.00 11.39 1.36
CA ALA A 70 3.13 11.43 2.53
C ALA A 70 3.86 11.85 3.82
N SER A 71 5.19 11.89 3.85
CA SER A 71 5.97 12.40 4.98
C SER A 71 6.15 13.93 5.00
N ARG A 72 5.74 14.66 3.94
CA ARG A 72 5.93 16.11 3.91
C ARG A 72 4.87 16.90 4.65
N ASP A 73 3.67 16.38 4.80
CA ASP A 73 2.66 17.00 5.66
C ASP A 73 1.53 16.02 6.03
N SER A 74 1.53 15.57 7.29
CA SER A 74 0.47 14.76 7.88
C SER A 74 -0.55 15.60 8.66
N SER A 75 -0.42 16.93 8.67
CA SER A 75 -1.31 17.84 9.42
C SER A 75 -2.76 17.72 8.98
N TRP A 76 -3.02 17.48 7.70
CA TRP A 76 -4.37 17.30 7.16
C TRP A 76 -5.12 16.12 7.79
N ARG A 77 -4.43 15.05 8.23
CA ARG A 77 -5.07 13.92 8.92
C ARG A 77 -5.56 14.31 10.31
N ASN A 78 -4.78 15.12 11.01
CA ASN A 78 -5.16 15.63 12.32
C ASN A 78 -6.31 16.64 12.21
N GLN A 79 -6.34 17.46 11.17
CA GLN A 79 -7.46 18.36 10.88
C GLN A 79 -8.74 17.61 10.54
N LEU A 80 -8.67 16.56 9.71
CA LEU A 80 -9.82 15.72 9.39
C LEU A 80 -10.43 15.07 10.64
N LEU A 81 -9.59 14.57 11.56
CA LEU A 81 -10.08 13.97 12.80
C LEU A 81 -10.68 15.00 13.77
N HIS A 82 -10.20 16.23 13.74
CA HIS A 82 -10.74 17.33 14.53
C HIS A 82 -12.11 17.80 14.01
N ASP A 83 -12.27 17.91 12.69
CA ASP A 83 -13.47 18.52 12.07
C ASP A 83 -14.67 17.56 11.96
N VAL A 84 -14.48 16.26 12.22
CA VAL A 84 -15.52 15.23 12.13
C VAL A 84 -16.07 14.85 13.53
N VAL A 85 -15.68 15.58 14.58
CA VAL A 85 -16.21 15.45 15.96
C VAL A 85 -17.10 16.63 16.31
#